data_AF-A0A2N2WQP0-F1
#
_entry.id   AF-A0A2N2WQP0-F1
#
_cell.length_a   1.000
_cell.length_b   1.000
_cell.length_c   1.000
_cell.angle_alpha   90.00
_cell.angle_beta   90.00
_cell.angle_gamma   90.00
#
_symmetry.space_group_name_H-M   'P 1'
#
loop_
_entity.id
_entity.type
_entity.pdbx_description
1 polymer ?
#
loop_
_entity_poly.entity_id
_entity_poly.type
_entity_poly.pdbx_seq_one_letter_code
_entity_poly.pdbx_strand_id
1 'polypeptide(L)' 'MKKNHFGNILVIATTFILFAIALFTTGLTKDLLLESGILLVSIKIIIMSHRTANSNMEIIKKLNEINEKLKNPKGI' A
#
# COMPACT_ATOMS: atom_id res chain seq x y z
N MET A 1 5.19 -11.77 11.32
CA MET A 1 4.56 -10.72 10.48
C MET A 1 5.36 -10.43 9.19
N LYS A 2 5.83 -11.45 8.45
CA LYS A 2 6.88 -11.29 7.40
C LYS A 2 6.45 -11.63 5.95
N LYS A 3 5.22 -12.16 5.74
CA LYS A 3 4.77 -12.67 4.43
C LYS A 3 4.18 -11.60 3.49
N ASN A 4 3.65 -10.50 4.03
CA ASN A 4 2.83 -9.56 3.24
C ASN A 4 3.65 -8.55 2.43
N HIS A 5 4.92 -8.33 2.79
CA HIS A 5 5.80 -7.43 2.04
C HIS A 5 6.22 -8.02 0.69
N PHE A 6 6.34 -9.35 0.60
CA PHE A 6 6.84 -10.02 -0.59
C PHE A 6 5.83 -9.98 -1.74
N GLY A 7 4.54 -10.17 -1.45
CA GLY A 7 3.46 -10.06 -2.44
C GLY A 7 3.34 -8.65 -3.02
N ASN A 8 3.42 -7.62 -2.15
CA ASN A 8 3.38 -6.24 -2.61
C ASN A 8 4.58 -5.90 -3.51
N ILE A 9 5.79 -6.31 -3.13
CA ILE A 9 7.00 -6.11 -3.93
C ILE A 9 6.92 -6.83 -5.28
N LEU A 10 6.36 -8.04 -5.31
CA LEU A 10 6.19 -8.81 -6.55
C LEU A 10 5.21 -8.11 -7.51
N VAL A 11 4.10 -7.60 -6.99
CA VAL A 11 3.11 -6.86 -7.79
C VAL A 11 3.71 -5.56 -8.32
N ILE A 12 4.43 -4.80 -7.48
CA ILE A 12 5.12 -3.56 -7.91
C ILE A 12 6.13 -3.85 -9.02
N ALA A 13 6.98 -4.86 -8.82
CA ALA A 13 8.02 -5.23 -9.77
C ALA A 13 7.44 -5.69 -11.11
N THR A 14 6.39 -6.52 -11.07
CA THR A 14 5.72 -7.01 -12.28
C THR A 14 5.08 -5.85 -13.04
N THR A 15 4.33 -4.98 -12.36
CA THR A 15 3.70 -3.80 -12.98
C THR A 15 4.74 -2.86 -13.58
N PHE A 16 5.89 -2.69 -12.91
CA PHE A 16 6.98 -1.85 -13.42
C PHE A 16 7.63 -2.44 -14.68
N ILE A 17 7.84 -3.76 -14.73
CA ILE A 17 8.41 -4.44 -15.89
C ILE A 17 7.46 -4.35 -17.09
N LEU A 18 6.17 -4.62 -16.91
CA LEU A 18 5.20 -4.48 -18.00
C LEU A 18 5.10 -3.02 -18.49
N PHE A 19 5.15 -2.05 -17.59
CA PHE A 19 5.19 -0.63 -17.94
C PHE A 19 6.44 -0.25 -18.74
N ALA A 20 7.62 -0.72 -18.32
CA ALA A 20 8.86 -0.49 -19.06
C ALA A 20 8.79 -1.09 -20.46
N ILE A 21 8.28 -2.32 -20.60
CA ILE A 21 8.07 -2.97 -21.91
C ILE A 21 7.12 -2.14 -22.77
N ALA A 22 5.99 -1.67 -22.23
CA ALA A 22 5.05 -0.82 -22.95
C ALA A 22 5.76 0.42 -23.52
N LEU A 23 6.45 1.20 -22.69
CA LEU A 23 7.19 2.40 -23.10
C LEU A 23 8.13 2.21 -24.30
N PHE A 24 8.84 1.08 -24.34
CA PHE A 24 9.77 0.77 -25.43
C PHE A 24 9.06 0.22 -26.68
N THR A 25 7.87 -0.36 -26.54
CA THR A 25 7.09 -0.92 -27.66
C THR A 25 6.18 0.09 -28.34
N THR A 26 5.51 0.97 -27.61
CA THR A 26 4.63 2.03 -28.15
C THR A 26 5.36 3.33 -28.49
N GLY A 27 6.58 3.50 -27.98
CA GLY A 27 7.46 4.64 -28.22
C GLY A 27 7.22 5.80 -27.26
N LEU A 28 8.29 6.43 -26.77
CA LEU A 28 8.29 7.45 -25.71
C LEU A 28 7.37 8.68 -25.91
N THR A 29 6.79 8.87 -27.09
CA THR A 29 6.02 10.07 -27.46
C THR A 29 4.52 9.80 -27.64
N LYS A 30 4.12 8.56 -27.92
CA LYS A 30 2.69 8.17 -27.89
C LYS A 30 2.39 7.64 -26.50
N ASP A 31 1.49 8.32 -25.79
CA ASP A 31 0.88 7.84 -24.54
C ASP A 31 1.77 7.78 -23.28
N LEU A 32 3.00 8.31 -23.30
CA LEU A 32 3.90 8.40 -22.11
C LEU A 32 3.22 9.01 -20.87
N LEU A 33 2.43 10.07 -21.03
CA LEU A 33 1.70 10.69 -19.92
C LEU A 33 0.58 9.79 -19.38
N LEU A 34 -0.09 9.05 -20.26
CA LEU A 34 -1.16 8.13 -19.89
C LEU A 34 -0.59 6.92 -19.14
N GLU A 35 0.45 6.31 -19.69
CA GLU A 35 1.13 5.17 -19.09
C GLU A 35 1.78 5.57 -17.74
N SER A 36 2.48 6.72 -17.69
CA SER A 36 3.11 7.22 -16.46
C SER A 36 2.07 7.59 -15.40
N GLY A 37 0.91 8.10 -15.81
CA GLY A 37 -0.22 8.38 -14.93
C GLY A 37 -0.76 7.11 -14.26
N ILE A 38 -0.90 6.02 -15.01
CA ILE A 38 -1.35 4.72 -14.49
C ILE A 38 -0.33 4.14 -13.50
N LEU A 39 0.97 4.26 -13.80
CA LEU A 39 2.04 3.87 -12.87
C LEU A 39 1.97 4.68 -11.57
N LEU A 40 1.83 6.00 -11.67
CA LEU A 40 1.79 6.90 -10.52
C LEU A 40 0.56 6.64 -9.63
N VAL A 41 -0.60 6.36 -10.25
CA VAL A 41 -1.83 5.97 -9.55
C VAL A 41 -1.63 4.65 -8.81
N SER A 42 -0.99 3.67 -9.46
CA SER A 42 -0.70 2.36 -8.85
C SER A 42 0.20 2.50 -7.61
N ILE A 43 1.30 3.26 -7.72
CA ILE A 43 2.20 3.55 -6.60
C ILE A 43 1.46 4.27 -5.47
N LYS A 44 0.63 5.27 -5.80
CA LYS A 44 -0.17 6.01 -4.81
C LYS A 44 -1.14 5.10 -4.06
N ILE A 45 -1.84 4.21 -4.75
CA ILE A 45 -2.78 3.26 -4.14
C ILE A 45 -2.02 2.29 -3.20
N ILE A 46 -0.86 1.80 -3.61
CA ILE A 46 -0.04 0.89 -2.80
C ILE A 46 0.46 1.57 -1.52
N ILE A 47 0.99 2.79 -1.63
CA ILE A 47 1.44 3.58 -0.47
C ILE A 47 0.26 3.90 0.44
N MET A 48 -0.89 4.28 -0.12
CA MET A 48 -2.10 4.59 0.64
C MET A 48 -2.60 3.34 1.40
N SER A 49 -2.65 2.18 0.74
CA SER A 49 -3.06 0.92 1.35
C SER A 49 -2.15 0.55 2.54
N HIS A 50 -0.83 0.68 2.36
CA HIS A 50 0.13 0.44 3.43
C HIS A 50 -0.06 1.41 4.62
N ARG A 51 -0.23 2.70 4.34
CA ARG A 51 -0.45 3.72 5.38
C ARG A 51 -1.76 3.47 6.12
N THR A 52 -2.84 3.15 5.41
CA THR A 52 -4.14 2.80 5.99
C THR A 52 -4.05 1.56 6.88
N ALA A 53 -3.34 0.52 6.44
CA ALA A 53 -3.13 -0.68 7.25
C ALA A 53 -2.42 -0.36 8.58
N ASN A 54 -1.39 0.49 8.54
CA ASN A 54 -0.68 0.92 9.74
C ASN A 54 -1.58 1.75 10.67
N SER A 55 -2.32 2.71 10.13
CA SER A 55 -3.29 3.51 10.91
C SER A 55 -4.35 2.63 11.56
N ASN A 56 -4.89 1.64 10.84
CA ASN A 56 -5.88 0.72 11.38
C ASN A 56 -5.31 -0.12 12.52
N MET A 57 -4.05 -0.56 12.42
CA MET A 57 -3.39 -1.29 13.50
C MET A 57 -3.26 -0.44 14.77
N GLU A 58 -2.90 0.85 14.64
CA GLU A 58 -2.89 1.77 15.78
C GLU A 58 -4.28 2.00 16.37
N ILE A 59 -5.31 2.17 15.54
CA ILE A 59 -6.69 2.35 16.00
C ILE A 59 -7.15 1.13 16.79
N ILE A 60 -6.91 -0.08 16.27
CA ILE A 60 -7.26 -1.33 16.96
C ILE A 60 -6.50 -1.46 18.28
N LYS A 61 -5.20 -1.11 18.30
CA LYS A 61 -4.42 -1.10 19.54
C LYS A 61 -5.04 -0.18 20.59
N LYS A 62 -5.34 1.07 20.23
CA LYS A 62 -5.97 2.04 21.15
C LYS A 62 -7.35 1.59 21.61
N LEU A 63 -8.13 0.98 20.72
CA LEU A 63 -9.45 0.45 21.07
C LEU A 63 -9.35 -0.71 22.08
N ASN A 64 -8.36 -1.58 21.90
CA ASN A 64 -8.08 -2.66 22.85
C ASN A 64 -7.64 -2.10 24.22
N GLU A 65 -6.75 -1.11 24.24
CA GLU A 65 -6.33 -0.44 25.49
C GLU A 65 -7.53 0.18 26.24
N ILE A 66 -8.46 0.82 25.52
CA ILE A 66 -9.70 1.36 26.11
C ILE A 66 -10.58 0.23 26.65
N ASN A 67 -10.79 -0.83 25.86
CA ASN A 67 -11.58 -1.98 26.29
C ASN A 67 -10.99 -2.67 27.53
N GLU A 68 -9.67 -2.79 27.63
CA GLU A 68 -9.02 -3.36 28.81
C GLU A 68 -9.21 -2.48 30.04
N LYS A 69 -9.08 -1.15 29.90
CA LYS A 69 -9.37 -0.21 31.00
C LYS A 69 -10.83 -0.26 31.46
N LEU A 70 -11.77 -0.46 30.54
CA LEU A 70 -13.19 -0.61 30.87
C LEU A 70 -13.49 -1.97 31.51
N LYS A 71 -12.80 -3.04 31.10
CA LYS A 71 -12.99 -4.40 31.62
C LYS A 71 -12.36 -4.59 33.01
N ASN A 72 -11.32 -3.83 33.36
CA ASN A 72 -10.70 -3.86 34.68
C ASN A 72 -10.81 -2.51 35.40
N PRO A 73 -11.97 -2.18 36.00
CA PRO A 73 -12.22 -0.88 36.65
C PRO A 73 -11.42 -0.63 37.95
N LYS A 74 -10.49 -1.53 38.35
CA LYS A 74 -9.74 -1.46 39.62
C LYS A 74 -8.21 -1.47 39.42
N GLY A 75 -7.72 -0.50 38.64
CA GLY A 75 -6.30 -0.16 38.54
C GLY A 75 -5.93 1.13 39.30
N ILE A 76 -6.67 1.43 40.38
CA ILE A 76 -6.32 2.36 41.47
C ILE A 76 -6.56 1.60 42.76
#